data_AF-A0A535AM85-F1
#
_entry.id   AF-A0A535AM85-F1
#
_cell.length_a   1.000
_cell.length_b   1.000
_cell.length_c   1.000
_cell.angle_alpha   90.00
_cell.angle_beta   90.00
_cell.angle_gamma   90.00
#
_symmetry.space_group_name_H-M   'P 1'
#
loop_
_entity.id
_entity.type
_entity.pdbx_description
1 polymer ?
#
loop_
_entity_poly.entity_id
_entity_poly.type
_entity_poly.pdbx_seq_one_letter_code
_entity_poly.pdbx_strand_id
1 'polypeptide(L)'
;LITPLMVGMIVSSIVTGQLMVRIERYRYLGTIGIAVMTGGLYLLSQVTVGTPETDVVRGLVLVGIGMGVAMPLYVNAVQSALPRQYLGVASSQIQFWRNIGGTVGVAVLGSVLSHELPIKIQEKISSLNLPPQFANALPQGSSAQAIFDSSQIAATRANLPAQVQPIFDQVLVAVRAALAATTHDVFIYATAVVAIAVVASLFLKEAPLRARGPREVQQVRDAEAREEAPSFGK
;
A
#
# COMPACT_ATOMS: atom_id res chain seq x y z
N LEU A 1 8.74 -9.53 2.53
CA LEU A 1 7.58 -8.75 3.02
C LEU A 1 6.67 -8.24 1.89
N ILE A 2 7.18 -7.72 0.77
CA ILE A 2 6.31 -7.20 -0.32
C ILE A 2 5.63 -8.33 -1.13
N THR A 3 6.19 -9.54 -1.10
CA THR A 3 5.72 -10.71 -1.84
C THR A 3 4.24 -11.08 -1.58
N PRO A 4 3.78 -11.28 -0.32
CA PRO A 4 2.36 -11.55 -0.05
C PRO A 4 1.40 -10.47 -0.56
N LEU A 5 1.78 -9.19 -0.44
CA LEU A 5 0.99 -8.08 -0.93
C LEU A 5 0.81 -8.16 -2.45
N MET A 6 1.89 -8.42 -3.18
CA MET A 6 1.85 -8.57 -4.64
C MET A 6 1.01 -9.76 -5.07
N VAL A 7 1.12 -10.90 -4.39
CA VAL A 7 0.29 -12.09 -4.68
C VAL A 7 -1.19 -11.76 -4.48
N GLY A 8 -1.56 -11.14 -3.36
CA GLY A 8 -2.94 -10.72 -3.09
C GLY A 8 -3.47 -9.75 -4.16
N MET A 9 -2.64 -8.80 -4.59
CA MET A 9 -2.97 -7.83 -5.64
C MET A 9 -3.17 -8.49 -7.02
N ILE A 10 -2.26 -9.38 -7.42
CA ILE A 10 -2.33 -10.03 -8.75
C ILE A 10 -3.56 -10.95 -8.81
N VAL A 11 -3.75 -11.80 -7.80
CA VAL A 11 -4.86 -12.77 -7.77
C VAL A 11 -6.20 -12.03 -7.78
N SER A 12 -6.35 -11.01 -6.93
CA SER A 12 -7.59 -10.23 -6.87
C SER A 12 -7.86 -9.43 -8.15
N SER A 13 -6.83 -8.90 -8.82
CA SER A 13 -6.98 -8.19 -10.09
C SER A 13 -7.50 -9.12 -11.19
N ILE A 14 -7.01 -10.36 -11.25
CA ILE A 14 -7.49 -11.37 -12.22
C ILE A 14 -8.96 -11.71 -11.95
N VAL A 15 -9.29 -12.02 -10.68
CA VAL A 15 -10.66 -12.35 -10.28
C VAL A 15 -11.61 -11.20 -10.55
N THR A 16 -11.21 -9.97 -10.24
CA THR A 16 -12.01 -8.76 -10.48
C THR A 16 -12.29 -8.57 -11.96
N GLY A 17 -11.28 -8.73 -12.82
CA GLY A 17 -11.47 -8.64 -14.27
C GLY A 17 -12.51 -9.62 -14.80
N GLN A 18 -12.54 -10.86 -14.29
CA GLN A 18 -13.56 -11.85 -14.65
C GLN A 18 -14.94 -11.52 -14.09
N LEU A 19 -15.00 -11.03 -12.84
CA LEU A 19 -16.26 -10.66 -12.18
C LEU A 19 -16.93 -9.45 -12.83
N MET A 20 -16.15 -8.47 -13.28
CA MET A 20 -16.66 -7.28 -13.97
C MET A 20 -17.41 -7.61 -15.27
N VAL A 21 -17.11 -8.74 -15.92
CA VAL A 21 -17.81 -9.17 -17.13
C VAL A 21 -19.15 -9.84 -16.81
N ARG A 22 -19.31 -10.38 -15.60
CA ARG A 22 -20.51 -11.12 -15.17
C ARG A 22 -21.47 -10.31 -14.30
N ILE A 23 -20.98 -9.26 -13.62
CA ILE A 23 -21.77 -8.47 -12.67
C ILE A 23 -22.20 -7.15 -13.30
N GLU A 24 -23.52 -6.90 -13.35
CA GLU A 24 -24.08 -5.64 -13.84
C GLU A 24 -23.79 -4.45 -12.90
N ARG A 25 -23.77 -4.69 -11.58
CA ARG A 25 -23.53 -3.67 -10.53
C ARG A 25 -22.11 -3.70 -9.96
N TYR A 26 -21.12 -3.47 -10.81
CA TYR A 26 -19.70 -3.54 -10.46
C TYR A 26 -19.23 -2.47 -9.45
N ARG A 27 -20.00 -1.40 -9.22
CA ARG A 27 -19.69 -0.33 -8.24
C ARG A 27 -19.52 -0.85 -6.81
N TYR A 28 -20.38 -1.79 -6.39
CA TYR A 28 -20.30 -2.37 -5.05
C TYR A 28 -19.00 -3.15 -4.86
N LEU A 29 -18.48 -3.76 -5.92
CA LEU A 29 -17.22 -4.48 -5.90
C LEU A 29 -16.04 -3.58 -5.54
N GLY A 30 -16.00 -2.36 -6.09
CA GLY A 30 -14.97 -1.37 -5.75
C GLY A 30 -15.05 -0.87 -4.33
N THR A 31 -16.27 -0.58 -3.87
CA THR A 31 -16.51 -0.16 -2.48
C THR A 31 -16.06 -1.25 -1.50
N ILE A 32 -16.42 -2.52 -1.80
CA ILE A 32 -15.97 -3.68 -1.01
C ILE A 32 -14.45 -3.80 -1.05
N GLY A 33 -13.82 -3.61 -2.22
CA GLY A 33 -12.36 -3.62 -2.36
C GLY A 33 -11.68 -2.60 -1.45
N ILE A 34 -12.11 -1.33 -1.48
CA ILE A 34 -11.53 -0.29 -0.60
C ILE A 34 -11.86 -0.57 0.88
N ALA A 35 -13.04 -1.10 1.20
CA ALA A 35 -13.38 -1.49 2.56
C ALA A 35 -12.48 -2.62 3.09
N VAL A 36 -12.21 -3.64 2.26
CA VAL A 36 -11.26 -4.72 2.57
C VAL A 36 -9.85 -4.15 2.75
N MET A 37 -9.43 -3.20 1.91
CA MET A 37 -8.15 -2.50 2.07
C MET A 37 -8.06 -1.77 3.41
N THR A 38 -9.15 -1.09 3.80
CA THR A 38 -9.25 -0.36 5.08
C THR A 38 -9.11 -1.33 6.25
N GLY A 39 -9.77 -2.48 6.20
CA GLY A 39 -9.64 -3.53 7.21
C GLY A 39 -8.21 -4.09 7.28
N GLY A 40 -7.55 -4.27 6.13
CA GLY A 40 -6.15 -4.69 6.06
C GLY A 40 -5.19 -3.68 6.70
N LEU A 41 -5.37 -2.38 6.43
CA LEU A 41 -4.57 -1.31 7.05
C LEU A 41 -4.82 -1.21 8.55
N TYR A 42 -6.06 -1.39 9.00
CA TYR A 42 -6.41 -1.42 10.41
C TYR A 42 -5.84 -2.64 11.15
N LEU A 43 -5.72 -3.80 10.50
CA LEU A 43 -5.01 -4.94 11.06
C LEU A 43 -3.51 -4.68 11.14
N LEU A 44 -2.93 -4.04 10.13
CA LEU A 44 -1.52 -3.67 10.13
C LEU A 44 -1.18 -2.61 11.20
N SER A 45 -2.13 -1.73 11.56
CA SER A 45 -1.89 -0.81 12.67
C SER A 45 -1.71 -1.55 14.01
N GLN A 46 -2.36 -2.69 14.21
CA GLN A 46 -2.28 -3.44 15.47
C GLN A 46 -0.99 -4.27 15.62
N VAL A 47 -0.12 -4.29 14.60
CA VAL A 47 1.14 -5.05 14.62
C VAL A 47 2.12 -4.41 15.61
N THR A 48 2.60 -5.22 16.55
CA THR A 48 3.58 -4.87 17.59
C THR A 48 4.79 -5.81 17.54
N VAL A 49 5.82 -5.52 18.35
CA VAL A 49 7.12 -6.23 18.33
C VAL A 49 7.02 -7.74 18.57
N GLY A 50 5.92 -8.23 19.16
CA GLY A 50 5.66 -9.66 19.41
C GLY A 50 4.64 -10.31 18.48
N THR A 51 4.12 -9.60 17.48
CA THR A 51 3.07 -10.13 16.60
C THR A 51 3.63 -11.23 15.69
N PRO A 52 2.93 -12.37 15.54
CA PRO A 52 3.37 -13.44 14.65
C PRO A 52 3.37 -12.98 13.19
N GLU A 53 4.32 -13.48 12.39
CA GLU A 53 4.48 -13.14 10.97
C GLU A 53 3.19 -13.36 10.17
N THR A 54 2.40 -14.37 10.55
CA THR A 54 1.12 -14.70 9.93
C THR A 54 0.12 -13.55 9.94
N ASP A 55 0.06 -12.75 11.01
CA ASP A 55 -0.91 -11.64 11.09
C ASP A 55 -0.49 -10.46 10.21
N VAL A 56 0.82 -10.23 10.09
CA VAL A 56 1.38 -9.26 9.13
C VAL A 56 1.06 -9.69 7.70
N VAL A 57 1.27 -10.98 7.38
CA VAL A 57 0.96 -11.55 6.07
C VAL A 57 -0.53 -11.40 5.75
N ARG A 58 -1.43 -11.69 6.70
CA ARG A 58 -2.88 -11.51 6.54
C ARG A 58 -3.23 -10.06 6.21
N GLY A 59 -2.72 -9.10 6.97
CA GLY A 59 -2.96 -7.67 6.71
C GLY A 59 -2.47 -7.24 5.32
N LEU A 60 -1.27 -7.65 4.93
CA LEU A 60 -0.70 -7.36 3.61
C LEU A 60 -1.50 -7.98 2.45
N VAL A 61 -2.01 -9.20 2.64
CA VAL A 61 -2.85 -9.88 1.64
C VAL A 61 -4.18 -9.12 1.48
N LEU A 62 -4.82 -8.67 2.57
CA LEU A 62 -6.06 -7.89 2.50
C LEU A 62 -5.86 -6.54 1.80
N VAL A 63 -4.76 -5.85 2.11
CA VAL A 63 -4.38 -4.61 1.39
C VAL A 63 -4.16 -4.89 -0.09
N GLY A 64 -3.44 -5.96 -0.42
CA GLY A 64 -3.22 -6.40 -1.80
C GLY A 64 -4.53 -6.67 -2.53
N ILE A 65 -5.44 -7.43 -1.90
CA ILE A 65 -6.78 -7.72 -2.45
C ILE A 65 -7.54 -6.43 -2.72
N GLY A 66 -7.60 -5.53 -1.74
CA GLY A 66 -8.34 -4.28 -1.89
C GLY A 66 -7.79 -3.40 -3.02
N MET A 67 -6.47 -3.27 -3.14
CA MET A 67 -5.84 -2.57 -4.25
C MET A 67 -6.11 -3.24 -5.61
N GLY A 68 -5.99 -4.57 -5.69
CA GLY A 68 -6.17 -5.31 -6.95
C GLY A 68 -7.63 -5.33 -7.44
N VAL A 69 -8.60 -5.19 -6.53
CA VAL A 69 -10.00 -4.95 -6.91
C VAL A 69 -10.21 -3.50 -7.33
N ALA A 70 -9.80 -2.54 -6.49
CA ALA A 70 -10.15 -1.13 -6.66
C ALA A 70 -9.48 -0.49 -7.89
N MET A 71 -8.16 -0.67 -8.05
CA MET A 71 -7.37 0.02 -9.08
C MET A 71 -7.91 -0.19 -10.51
N PRO A 72 -8.00 -1.42 -11.03
CA PRO A 72 -8.49 -1.64 -12.39
C PRO A 72 -9.96 -1.25 -12.54
N LEU A 73 -10.77 -1.43 -11.48
CA LEU A 73 -12.20 -1.16 -11.53
C LEU A 73 -12.51 0.32 -11.72
N TYR A 74 -11.88 1.23 -10.96
CA TYR A 74 -12.13 2.67 -11.09
C TYR A 74 -11.60 3.23 -12.40
N VAL A 75 -10.45 2.72 -12.88
CA VAL A 75 -9.92 3.09 -14.20
C VAL A 75 -10.92 2.72 -15.29
N ASN A 76 -11.42 1.49 -15.26
CA ASN A 76 -12.42 1.01 -16.22
C ASN A 76 -13.74 1.79 -16.12
N ALA A 77 -14.19 2.14 -14.92
CA ALA A 77 -15.42 2.91 -14.69
C ALA A 77 -15.38 4.30 -15.35
N VAL A 78 -14.26 5.01 -15.20
CA VAL A 78 -14.08 6.32 -15.81
C VAL A 78 -13.97 6.20 -17.33
N GLN A 79 -13.22 5.21 -17.82
CA GLN A 79 -13.05 4.98 -19.25
C GLN A 79 -14.36 4.57 -19.93
N SER A 80 -15.20 3.76 -19.28
CA SER A 80 -16.49 3.33 -19.84
C SER A 80 -17.50 4.46 -19.96
N ALA A 81 -17.40 5.49 -19.12
CA ALA A 81 -18.26 6.67 -19.14
C ALA A 81 -17.92 7.67 -20.26
N LEU A 82 -16.77 7.51 -20.94
CA LEU A 82 -16.25 8.49 -21.90
C LEU A 82 -16.29 7.98 -23.37
N PRO A 83 -16.45 8.88 -24.36
CA PRO A 83 -16.19 8.57 -25.76
C PRO A 83 -14.74 8.13 -26.00
N ARG A 84 -14.52 7.24 -26.98
CA ARG A 84 -13.18 6.64 -27.28
C ARG A 84 -12.08 7.69 -27.49
N GLN A 85 -12.43 8.82 -28.10
CA GLN A 85 -11.51 9.93 -28.36
C GLN A 85 -10.92 10.58 -27.09
N TYR A 86 -11.54 10.41 -25.92
CA TYR A 86 -11.08 10.97 -24.66
C TYR A 86 -10.39 9.95 -23.74
N LEU A 87 -10.25 8.68 -24.15
CA LEU A 87 -9.64 7.64 -23.30
C LEU A 87 -8.19 7.95 -22.93
N GLY A 88 -7.42 8.50 -23.87
CA GLY A 88 -6.05 8.95 -23.60
C GLY A 88 -6.01 10.06 -22.55
N VAL A 89 -6.87 11.07 -22.71
CA VAL A 89 -7.00 12.22 -21.78
C VAL A 89 -7.44 11.76 -20.38
N ALA A 90 -8.36 10.80 -20.29
CA ALA A 90 -8.81 10.23 -19.02
C ALA A 90 -7.70 9.45 -18.32
N SER A 91 -6.98 8.60 -19.05
CA SER A 91 -5.86 7.83 -18.51
C SER A 91 -4.76 8.73 -17.95
N SER A 92 -4.38 9.77 -18.70
CA SER A 92 -3.40 10.76 -18.26
C SER A 92 -3.85 11.52 -17.01
N GLN A 93 -5.12 11.94 -16.93
CA GLN A 93 -5.66 12.60 -15.73
C GLN A 93 -5.66 11.69 -14.51
N ILE A 94 -6.05 10.42 -14.67
CA ILE A 94 -6.00 9.43 -13.58
C ILE A 94 -4.56 9.26 -13.10
N GLN A 95 -3.60 9.12 -14.02
CA GLN A 95 -2.19 8.99 -13.65
C GLN A 95 -1.67 10.25 -12.95
N PHE A 96 -2.05 11.43 -13.43
CA PHE A 96 -1.67 12.71 -12.84
C PHE A 96 -2.17 12.84 -11.40
N TRP A 97 -3.47 12.60 -11.16
CA TRP A 97 -4.04 12.61 -9.81
C TRP A 97 -3.43 11.53 -8.92
N ARG A 98 -3.12 10.36 -9.46
CA ARG A 98 -2.44 9.30 -8.72
C ARG A 98 -1.02 9.70 -8.32
N ASN A 99 -0.28 10.36 -9.20
CA ASN A 99 1.06 10.84 -8.89
C ASN A 99 1.01 11.93 -7.80
N ILE A 100 0.07 12.87 -7.90
CA ILE A 100 -0.14 13.90 -6.86
C ILE A 100 -0.54 13.24 -5.53
N GLY A 101 -1.52 12.33 -5.53
CA GLY A 101 -1.94 11.63 -4.32
C GLY A 101 -0.81 10.81 -3.70
N GLY A 102 0.01 10.17 -4.53
CA GLY A 102 1.19 9.42 -4.09
C GLY A 102 2.25 10.32 -3.46
N THR A 103 2.59 11.45 -4.08
CA THR A 103 3.59 12.38 -3.53
C THR A 103 3.11 13.05 -2.26
N VAL A 104 1.87 13.54 -2.24
CA VAL A 104 1.26 14.17 -1.06
C VAL A 104 1.11 13.15 0.07
N GLY A 105 0.62 11.95 -0.23
CA GLY A 105 0.46 10.88 0.75
C GLY A 105 1.79 10.47 1.40
N VAL A 106 2.84 10.29 0.59
CA VAL A 106 4.19 9.98 1.10
C VAL A 106 4.75 11.16 1.91
N ALA A 107 4.55 12.40 1.47
CA ALA A 107 5.03 13.57 2.21
C ALA A 107 4.35 13.72 3.57
N VAL A 108 3.01 13.56 3.65
CA VAL A 108 2.25 13.67 4.89
C VAL A 108 2.62 12.53 5.85
N LEU A 109 2.56 11.28 5.40
CA LEU A 109 2.89 10.12 6.25
C LEU A 109 4.37 10.13 6.65
N GLY A 110 5.26 10.57 5.75
CA GLY A 110 6.68 10.76 6.04
C GLY A 110 6.92 11.86 7.08
N SER A 111 6.21 12.98 6.99
CA SER A 111 6.29 14.06 7.98
C SER A 111 5.81 13.60 9.36
N VAL A 112 4.74 12.82 9.42
CA VAL A 112 4.26 12.21 10.68
C VAL A 112 5.34 11.30 11.25
N LEU A 113 5.90 10.40 10.44
CA LEU A 113 6.97 9.49 10.88
C LEU A 113 8.20 10.26 11.39
N SER A 114 8.64 11.31 10.67
CA SER A 114 9.79 12.13 11.06
C SER A 114 9.55 12.94 12.33
N HIS A 115 8.30 13.30 12.64
CA HIS A 115 7.94 14.03 13.85
C HIS A 115 7.77 13.11 15.06
N GLU A 116 7.04 11.99 14.90
CA GLU A 116 6.66 11.08 15.98
C GLU A 116 7.79 10.16 16.42
N LEU A 117 8.64 9.70 15.49
CA LEU A 117 9.67 8.71 15.79
C LEU A 117 10.69 9.19 16.83
N PRO A 118 11.27 10.41 16.74
CA PRO A 118 12.19 10.90 17.75
C PRO A 118 11.55 11.03 19.14
N ILE A 119 10.29 11.49 19.19
CA ILE A 119 9.52 11.67 20.43
C ILE A 119 9.33 10.30 21.12
N LYS A 120 8.86 9.29 20.39
CA LYS A 120 8.62 7.95 20.95
C LYS A 120 9.92 7.23 21.33
N ILE A 121 11.01 7.45 20.58
CA ILE A 121 12.34 6.95 20.95
C ILE A 121 12.75 7.56 22.29
N GLN A 122 12.64 8.89 22.44
CA GLN A 122 13.00 9.58 23.66
C GLN A 122 12.16 9.11 24.85
N GLU A 123 10.84 8.99 24.68
CA GLU A 123 9.93 8.50 25.72
C GLU A 123 10.30 7.08 26.18
N LYS A 124 10.55 6.16 25.24
CA LYS A 124 10.95 4.79 25.56
C LYS A 124 12.31 4.73 26.24
N ILE A 125 13.29 5.53 25.81
CA ILE A 125 14.61 5.58 26.44
C ILE A 125 14.54 6.19 27.85
N SER A 126 13.78 7.27 28.04
CA SER A 126 13.60 7.89 29.36
C SER A 126 12.95 6.93 30.36
N SER A 127 12.05 6.04 29.90
CA SER A 127 11.44 5.02 30.75
C SER A 127 12.42 3.96 31.29
N LEU A 128 13.59 3.81 30.67
CA LEU A 128 14.64 2.89 31.13
C LEU A 128 15.49 3.44 32.29
N ASN A 129 15.31 4.71 32.69
CA ASN A 129 16.08 5.36 33.77
C ASN A 129 17.60 5.13 33.66
N LEU A 130 18.14 5.30 32.45
CA LEU A 130 19.56 5.06 32.19
C LEU A 130 20.45 6.04 32.99
N PRO A 131 21.56 5.58 33.59
CA PRO A 131 22.51 6.47 34.24
C PRO A 131 23.04 7.53 33.25
N PRO A 132 23.24 8.79 33.68
CA PRO A 132 23.56 9.92 32.79
C PRO A 132 24.84 9.73 31.97
N GLN A 133 25.78 8.91 32.47
CA GLN A 133 26.99 8.52 31.75
C GLN A 133 26.74 7.74 30.44
N PHE A 134 25.55 7.14 30.27
CA PHE A 134 25.19 6.40 29.06
C PHE A 134 24.30 7.20 28.08
N ALA A 135 23.90 8.43 28.44
CA ALA A 135 23.09 9.30 27.57
C ALA A 135 23.83 9.70 26.28
N ASN A 136 25.16 9.71 26.32
CA ASN A 136 26.02 9.99 25.16
C ASN A 136 26.22 8.77 24.25
N ALA A 137 25.91 7.56 24.73
CA ALA A 137 25.95 6.34 23.93
C ALA A 137 24.63 6.09 23.16
N LEU A 138 23.62 6.93 23.39
CA LEU A 138 22.35 6.87 22.68
C LEU A 138 22.55 7.37 21.24
N PRO A 139 21.83 6.81 20.26
CA PRO A 139 21.83 7.29 18.89
C PRO A 139 21.17 8.69 18.84
N GLN A 140 21.91 9.74 19.19
CA GLN A 140 21.41 11.12 19.11
C GLN A 140 21.42 11.56 17.65
N GLY A 141 20.23 11.60 17.03
CA GLY A 141 20.08 12.11 15.67
C GLY A 141 20.41 11.14 14.55
N SER A 142 20.39 9.82 14.81
CA SER A 142 20.44 8.84 13.72
C SER A 142 19.27 9.09 12.79
N SER A 143 19.56 9.34 11.51
CA SER A 143 18.53 9.27 10.47
C SER A 143 17.75 7.98 10.65
N ALA A 144 16.42 8.01 10.52
CA ALA A 144 15.60 6.81 10.71
C ALA A 144 16.18 5.60 9.95
N GLN A 145 16.83 5.83 8.80
CA GLN A 145 17.59 4.85 8.01
C GLN A 145 18.77 4.18 8.72
N ALA A 146 19.57 4.90 9.50
CA ALA A 146 20.69 4.32 10.24
C ALA A 146 20.24 3.32 11.33
N ILE A 147 18.98 3.42 11.78
CA ILE A 147 18.37 2.50 12.74
C ILE A 147 17.90 1.20 12.06
N PHE A 148 17.78 1.16 10.73
CA PHE A 148 17.34 -0.03 9.98
C PHE A 148 18.51 -0.86 9.41
N ASP A 149 19.75 -0.36 9.44
CA ASP A 149 20.90 -1.04 8.87
C ASP A 149 21.55 -1.97 9.90
N SER A 150 21.31 -3.29 9.75
CA SER A 150 21.85 -4.31 10.65
C SER A 150 23.38 -4.33 10.70
N SER A 151 24.05 -3.92 9.61
CA SER A 151 25.50 -3.88 9.54
C SER A 151 26.08 -2.73 10.38
N GLN A 152 25.43 -1.57 10.36
CA GLN A 152 25.86 -0.42 11.16
C GLN A 152 25.59 -0.64 12.65
N ILE A 153 24.44 -1.23 13.01
CA ILE A 153 24.14 -1.59 14.41
C ILE A 153 25.20 -2.55 14.97
N ALA A 154 25.62 -3.55 14.18
CA ALA A 154 26.65 -4.50 14.58
C ALA A 154 28.02 -3.82 14.74
N ALA A 155 28.38 -2.91 13.82
CA ALA A 155 29.63 -2.15 13.90
C ALA A 155 29.67 -1.21 15.11
N THR A 156 28.56 -0.50 15.40
CA THR A 156 28.45 0.35 16.58
C THR A 156 28.55 -0.48 17.86
N ARG A 157 27.92 -1.66 17.91
CA ARG A 157 28.03 -2.57 19.05
C ARG A 157 29.46 -3.05 19.30
N ALA A 158 30.19 -3.39 18.24
CA ALA A 158 31.56 -3.89 18.33
C ALA A 158 32.55 -2.84 18.87
N ASN A 159 32.30 -1.56 18.60
CA ASN A 159 33.13 -0.45 19.08
C ASN A 159 32.81 0.01 20.51
N LEU A 160 31.78 -0.57 21.15
CA LEU A 160 31.39 -0.22 22.51
C LEU A 160 32.10 -1.11 23.55
N PRO A 161 32.51 -0.55 24.70
CA PRO A 161 33.06 -1.34 25.82
C PRO A 161 32.08 -2.43 26.26
N ALA A 162 32.60 -3.59 26.70
CA ALA A 162 31.79 -4.75 27.08
C ALA A 162 30.71 -4.46 28.15
N GLN A 163 30.93 -3.46 28.99
CA GLN A 163 29.98 -3.00 30.02
C GLN A 163 28.78 -2.22 29.44
N VAL A 164 28.91 -1.64 28.25
CA VAL A 164 27.86 -0.83 27.59
C VAL A 164 27.00 -1.68 26.65
N GLN A 165 27.50 -2.82 26.17
CA GLN A 165 26.77 -3.71 25.26
C GLN A 165 25.37 -4.14 25.74
N PRO A 166 25.15 -4.57 27.00
CA PRO A 166 23.80 -4.93 27.46
C PRO A 166 22.85 -3.73 27.52
N ILE A 167 23.37 -2.53 27.78
CA ILE A 167 22.57 -1.28 27.75
C ILE A 167 22.21 -0.93 26.31
N PHE A 168 23.15 -1.09 25.38
CA PHE A 168 22.90 -0.90 23.95
C PHE A 168 21.82 -1.85 23.43
N ASP A 169 21.83 -3.11 23.87
CA ASP A 169 20.79 -4.09 23.52
C ASP A 169 19.41 -3.67 24.06
N GLN A 170 19.32 -3.12 25.28
CA GLN A 170 18.08 -2.57 25.82
C GLN A 170 17.58 -1.35 25.04
N VAL A 171 18.49 -0.45 24.64
CA VAL A 171 18.16 0.70 23.79
C VAL A 171 17.65 0.25 22.42
N LEU A 172 18.25 -0.79 21.82
CA LEU A 172 17.75 -1.36 20.57
C LEU A 172 16.33 -1.90 20.70
N VAL A 173 16.00 -2.57 21.80
CA VAL A 173 14.63 -3.03 22.08
C VAL A 173 13.67 -1.85 22.22
N ALA A 174 14.08 -0.79 22.94
CA ALA A 174 13.30 0.43 23.10
C ALA A 174 13.03 1.13 21.76
N VAL A 175 14.05 1.22 20.90
CA VAL A 175 13.96 1.81 19.56
C VAL A 175 13.06 0.96 18.65
N ARG A 176 13.15 -0.37 18.70
CA ARG A 176 12.22 -1.27 17.98
C ARG A 176 10.77 -1.09 18.45
N ALA A 177 10.56 -0.92 19.75
CA ALA A 177 9.24 -0.63 20.31
C ALA A 177 8.70 0.74 19.88
N ALA A 178 9.56 1.77 19.85
CA ALA A 178 9.20 3.10 19.35
C ALA A 178 8.87 3.07 17.85
N LEU A 179 9.63 2.31 17.05
CA LEU A 179 9.35 2.09 15.63
C LEU A 179 8.01 1.41 15.41
N ALA A 180 7.70 0.35 16.17
CA ALA A 180 6.40 -0.30 16.11
C ALA A 180 5.26 0.67 16.47
N ALA A 181 5.44 1.45 17.53
CA ALA A 181 4.45 2.45 17.95
C ALA A 181 4.28 3.60 16.95
N THR A 182 5.33 4.01 16.24
CA THR A 182 5.22 5.04 15.19
C THR A 182 4.56 4.48 13.94
N THR A 183 4.88 3.23 13.60
CA THR A 183 4.27 2.50 12.48
C THR A 183 2.76 2.33 12.69
N HIS A 184 2.33 2.05 13.93
CA HIS A 184 0.93 2.04 14.32
C HIS A 184 0.22 3.35 13.93
N ASP A 185 0.78 4.50 14.32
CA ASP A 185 0.18 5.80 14.03
C ASP A 185 0.08 6.06 12.53
N VAL A 186 1.15 5.77 11.77
CA VAL A 186 1.16 5.91 10.31
C VAL A 186 0.05 5.06 9.67
N PHE A 187 -0.13 3.81 10.11
CA PHE A 187 -1.19 2.96 9.60
C PHE A 187 -2.60 3.43 10.01
N ILE A 188 -2.77 4.00 11.22
CA ILE A 188 -4.05 4.60 11.62
C ILE A 188 -4.39 5.81 10.75
N TYR A 189 -3.44 6.71 10.51
CA TYR A 189 -3.66 7.85 9.61
C TYR A 189 -3.97 7.39 8.18
N ALA A 190 -3.24 6.39 7.66
CA ALA A 190 -3.53 5.81 6.35
C ALA A 190 -4.94 5.17 6.32
N THR A 191 -5.32 4.45 7.37
CA THR A 191 -6.66 3.86 7.52
C THR A 191 -7.74 4.94 7.48
N ALA A 192 -7.56 6.05 8.21
CA ALA A 192 -8.51 7.16 8.22
C ALA A 192 -8.67 7.79 6.83
N VAL A 193 -7.56 8.03 6.12
CA VAL A 193 -7.58 8.56 4.75
C VAL A 193 -8.32 7.61 3.80
N VAL A 194 -8.06 6.31 3.89
CA VAL A 194 -8.72 5.31 3.04
C VAL A 194 -10.19 5.14 3.42
N ALA A 195 -10.56 5.25 4.70
CA ALA A 195 -11.95 5.23 5.15
C ALA A 195 -12.76 6.39 4.53
N ILE A 196 -12.15 7.59 4.39
CA ILE A 196 -12.77 8.70 3.65
C ILE A 196 -12.97 8.31 2.19
N ALA A 197 -12.02 7.61 1.57
CA ALA A 197 -12.19 7.11 0.20
C ALA A 197 -13.32 6.06 0.09
N VAL A 198 -13.53 5.21 1.10
CA VAL A 198 -14.70 4.32 1.17
C VAL A 198 -15.98 5.15 1.14
N VAL A 199 -16.09 6.16 1.99
CA VAL A 199 -17.28 7.04 2.04
C VAL A 199 -17.49 7.74 0.70
N ALA A 200 -16.44 8.31 0.10
CA ALA A 200 -16.51 8.93 -1.21
C ALA A 200 -16.95 7.94 -2.30
N SER A 201 -16.50 6.68 -2.21
CA SER A 201 -16.87 5.64 -3.17
C SER A 201 -18.36 5.29 -3.15
N LEU A 202 -19.05 5.51 -2.02
CA LEU A 202 -20.50 5.31 -1.92
C LEU A 202 -21.31 6.34 -2.72
N PHE A 203 -20.73 7.48 -3.08
CA PHE A 203 -21.39 8.53 -3.86
C PHE A 203 -21.13 8.43 -5.37
N LEU A 204 -20.24 7.53 -5.82
CA LEU A 204 -19.94 7.34 -7.24
C LEU A 204 -21.16 6.81 -8.01
N LYS A 205 -21.62 7.53 -9.03
CA LYS A 205 -22.71 7.07 -9.91
C LYS A 205 -22.24 5.96 -10.83
N GLU A 206 -23.08 4.95 -11.01
CA GLU A 206 -22.84 3.82 -11.91
C GLU A 206 -22.91 4.30 -13.36
N ALA A 207 -21.80 4.24 -14.09
CA ALA A 207 -21.82 4.29 -15.55
C ALA A 207 -21.87 2.83 -16.06
N PRO A 208 -22.78 2.44 -16.96
CA PRO A 208 -22.81 1.07 -17.45
C PRO A 208 -21.45 0.71 -18.06
N LEU A 209 -20.87 -0.42 -17.64
CA LEU A 209 -19.69 -0.97 -18.27
C LEU A 209 -20.01 -1.18 -19.74
N ARG A 210 -19.23 -0.55 -20.60
CA ARG A 210 -19.40 -0.66 -22.04
C ARG A 210 -19.11 -2.12 -22.39
N ALA A 211 -20.15 -2.93 -22.52
CA ALA A 211 -20.02 -4.28 -23.08
C ALA A 211 -19.22 -4.14 -24.37
N ARG A 212 -18.23 -5.02 -24.59
CA ARG A 212 -17.54 -5.12 -25.89
C ARG A 212 -18.62 -5.10 -26.95
N GLY A 213 -18.72 -3.98 -27.67
CA GLY A 213 -19.84 -3.77 -28.58
C GLY A 213 -19.80 -4.89 -29.63
N PRO A 214 -20.96 -5.37 -30.14
CA PRO A 214 -21.01 -6.37 -31.20
C PRO A 214 -20.09 -6.05 -32.39
N ARG A 215 -19.81 -4.76 -32.64
CA ARG A 215 -18.87 -4.30 -33.66
C ARG A 215 -17.39 -4.67 -33.42
N GLU A 216 -16.93 -4.76 -32.18
CA GLU A 216 -15.53 -5.13 -31.88
C GLU A 216 -15.31 -6.63 -32.02
N VAL A 217 -16.30 -7.44 -31.62
CA VAL A 217 -16.33 -8.88 -31.89
C VAL A 217 -16.45 -9.15 -33.38
N GLN A 218 -17.27 -8.38 -34.10
CA GLN A 218 -17.40 -8.49 -35.55
C GLN A 218 -16.11 -8.05 -36.26
N GLN A 219 -15.46 -6.96 -35.84
CA GLN A 219 -14.20 -6.51 -36.44
C GLN A 219 -13.03 -7.48 -36.22
N VAL A 220 -12.95 -8.12 -35.04
CA VAL A 220 -11.95 -9.15 -34.78
C VAL A 220 -12.25 -10.41 -35.61
N ARG A 221 -13.51 -10.87 -35.66
CA ARG A 221 -13.92 -11.98 -36.54
C ARG A 221 -13.70 -11.69 -38.01
N ASP A 222 -13.95 -10.47 -38.46
CA ASP A 222 -13.74 -10.04 -39.85
C ASP A 222 -12.24 -9.90 -40.18
N ALA A 223 -11.40 -9.61 -39.19
CA ALA A 223 -9.94 -9.60 -39.33
C ALA A 223 -9.36 -11.03 -39.37
N GLU A 224 -9.80 -11.90 -38.45
CA GLU A 224 -9.43 -13.32 -38.42
C GLU A 224 -9.90 -14.04 -39.71
N ALA A 225 -11.11 -13.75 -40.20
CA ALA A 225 -11.62 -14.31 -41.46
C ALA A 225 -10.87 -13.82 -42.72
N ARG A 226 -10.20 -12.65 -42.65
CA ARG A 226 -9.32 -12.16 -43.71
C ARG A 226 -7.93 -12.78 -43.64
N GLU A 227 -7.49 -13.19 -42.46
CA GLU A 227 -6.21 -13.84 -42.21
C GLU A 227 -6.26 -15.35 -42.53
N GLU A 228 -7.41 -15.99 -42.33
CA GLU A 228 -7.66 -17.40 -42.70
C GLU A 228 -8.07 -17.60 -44.18
N ALA A 229 -8.31 -16.53 -44.94
CA ALA A 229 -8.61 -16.65 -46.35
C ALA A 229 -7.36 -17.18 -47.09
N PRO A 230 -7.40 -18.38 -47.70
CA PRO A 230 -6.26 -18.92 -48.41
C PRO A 230 -5.89 -17.96 -49.55
N SER A 231 -4.63 -17.53 -49.57
CA SER A 231 -4.03 -16.73 -50.64
C SER A 231 -4.12 -17.48 -51.97
N PHE A 232 -5.27 -17.40 -52.63
CA PHE A 232 -5.42 -17.81 -54.01
C PHE A 232 -5.09 -16.64 -54.92
N GLY A 233 -3.82 -16.63 -55.34
CA GLY A 233 -3.37 -16.12 -56.64
C GLY A 233 -3.35 -14.61 -56.83
N LYS A 234 -2.16 -14.04 -56.98
CA LYS A 234 -1.48 -13.95 -58.29
C LYS A 234 0.03 -14.11 -58.12
#